data_AF-A0A1F5AAS0-F1
#
_entry.id   AF-A0A1F5AAS0-F1
#
_cell.length_a   1.000
_cell.length_b   1.000
_cell.length_c   1.000
_cell.angle_alpha   90.00
_cell.angle_beta   90.00
_cell.angle_gamma   90.00
#
_symmetry.space_group_name_H-M   'P 1'
#
loop_
_entity.id
_entity.type
_entity.pdbx_description
1 polymer ?
#
loop_
_entity_poly.entity_id
_entity_poly.type
_entity_poly.pdbx_seq_one_letter_code
_entity_poly.pdbx_strand_id
1 'polypeptide(L)'
;MRKTWGSPLGRALLFTAILGWASAPILAQIPPEAGQKLEPIFIEAKAEFYGMIGKILQNHPLKSQLGAAELGKVLKAQKEIPYLFERLMVFAYQKDEPQYSQWARRGDAASLEKFRGAFIALAQDYAARFVGSLFRKTRQYEFEIALPHNRGKSRLDLVLQSMGYNARNDVPDVPKDKRFTNAIEPEYASQWAIDALNVRPCWPVTKGAGVVVAVIDSGLDPFNSLFKDRTVPGFNFLERTTPPWSAEDPPMIDWGLHGTGCSSALLAVAPDCRIMPVRVHDGDTMNDPVYDYWIYEFVAAGIYYAVHHGAQVISLSAPLPATEPSLREAVRYAYRENVPLCTSAGNISRVQFGLRLEDQIFKAFDKEIILAGGVAREDGAIRPWLITVPHDEIDIATPSAEIFVLVPIYMKDMKNMAVAGTSLSAPLAAGIAALLRSAAPPPAGLLEKPGEYARLVTLSLTRAARLDVLGLTEPDDVVGRGLVDAFGSLKKIQELLKARR
;
A
#
# COMPACT_ATOMS: atom_id res chain seq x y z
N MET A 1 -49.55 -14.11 -58.00
CA MET A 1 -50.83 -13.68 -57.38
C MET A 1 -50.89 -14.22 -55.95
N ARG A 2 -51.17 -13.35 -54.96
CA ARG A 2 -51.70 -13.62 -53.59
C ARG A 2 -50.97 -14.69 -52.75
N LYS A 3 -50.26 -14.26 -51.70
CA LYS A 3 -50.65 -14.29 -50.26
C LYS A 3 -49.69 -15.27 -49.55
N THR A 4 -49.19 -15.17 -48.30
CA THR A 4 -49.19 -14.20 -47.20
C THR A 4 -48.35 -14.84 -46.07
N TRP A 5 -47.47 -14.05 -45.42
CA TRP A 5 -47.06 -14.09 -43.99
C TRP A 5 -46.07 -15.20 -43.56
N GLY A 6 -45.07 -14.97 -42.69
CA GLY A 6 -44.83 -13.84 -41.79
C GLY A 6 -43.33 -13.57 -41.50
N SER A 7 -43.08 -12.31 -41.14
CA SER A 7 -41.86 -11.75 -40.54
C SER A 7 -41.62 -12.30 -39.10
N PRO A 8 -40.54 -11.99 -38.34
CA PRO A 8 -39.74 -10.77 -38.51
C PRO A 8 -38.24 -10.75 -38.10
N LEU A 9 -37.57 -9.75 -38.71
CA LEU A 9 -36.65 -8.79 -38.07
C LEU A 9 -35.35 -9.33 -37.46
N GLY A 10 -34.32 -9.39 -38.32
CA GLY A 10 -32.98 -9.00 -37.90
C GLY A 10 -33.00 -7.54 -37.47
N ARG A 11 -32.83 -7.29 -36.17
CA ARG A 11 -32.56 -5.96 -35.61
C ARG A 11 -31.06 -5.82 -35.41
N ALA A 12 -30.51 -4.84 -36.09
CA ALA A 12 -29.24 -4.21 -35.75
C ALA A 12 -29.24 -3.84 -34.26
N LEU A 13 -28.30 -4.40 -33.51
CA LEU A 13 -28.01 -3.97 -32.14
C LEU A 13 -26.86 -2.99 -32.20
N LEU A 14 -27.23 -1.71 -32.09
CA LEU A 14 -26.32 -0.63 -31.74
C LEU A 14 -25.61 -0.98 -30.43
N PHE A 15 -24.28 -0.96 -30.46
CA PHE A 15 -23.44 -0.83 -29.27
C PHE A 15 -23.68 0.55 -28.65
N THR A 16 -24.55 0.64 -27.66
CA THR A 16 -24.65 1.80 -26.74
C THR A 16 -25.29 1.34 -25.43
N ALA A 17 -24.44 0.98 -24.46
CA ALA A 17 -24.79 0.92 -23.05
C ALA A 17 -23.51 1.07 -22.21
N ILE A 18 -22.91 2.26 -22.26
CA ILE A 18 -22.04 2.78 -21.20
C ILE A 18 -22.98 3.44 -20.19
N LEU A 19 -23.42 2.72 -19.17
CA LEU A 19 -24.18 3.21 -18.00
C LEU A 19 -24.10 2.11 -16.93
N GLY A 20 -23.75 2.33 -15.67
CA GLY A 20 -23.20 3.48 -14.96
C GLY A 20 -22.48 2.88 -13.75
N TRP A 21 -21.20 3.21 -13.60
CA TRP A 21 -20.40 2.74 -12.48
C TRP A 21 -20.60 3.73 -11.35
N ALA A 22 -21.24 3.30 -10.25
CA ALA A 22 -21.12 4.00 -8.98
C ALA A 22 -19.74 3.65 -8.38
N SER A 23 -18.67 4.04 -9.07
CA SER A 23 -17.40 4.32 -8.40
C SER A 23 -17.67 5.49 -7.47
N ALA A 24 -17.34 5.34 -6.19
CA ALA A 24 -17.25 6.47 -5.28
C ALA A 24 -16.49 7.59 -6.03
N PRO A 25 -17.00 8.83 -6.04
CA PRO A 25 -16.33 9.90 -6.75
C PRO A 25 -14.91 9.97 -6.20
N ILE A 26 -13.92 9.82 -7.08
CA ILE A 26 -12.54 10.21 -6.78
C ILE A 26 -12.67 11.57 -6.10
N LEU A 27 -12.21 11.70 -4.86
CA LEU A 27 -12.26 12.96 -4.14
C LEU A 27 -11.57 14.01 -5.01
N ALA A 28 -12.39 14.80 -5.71
CA ALA A 28 -11.89 15.83 -6.61
C ALA A 28 -10.97 16.74 -5.81
N GLN A 29 -9.82 17.07 -6.35
CA GLN A 29 -8.89 18.01 -5.71
C GLN A 29 -9.65 19.28 -5.29
N ILE A 30 -9.30 19.83 -4.13
CA ILE A 30 -9.88 21.09 -3.65
C ILE A 30 -9.68 22.15 -4.75
N PRO A 31 -10.75 22.83 -5.22
CA PRO A 31 -10.62 23.84 -6.27
C PRO A 31 -9.61 24.92 -5.85
N PRO A 32 -8.83 25.49 -6.79
CA PRO A 32 -7.81 26.50 -6.47
C PRO A 32 -8.33 27.66 -5.62
N GLU A 33 -9.55 28.14 -5.90
CA GLU A 33 -10.21 29.21 -5.15
C GLU A 33 -10.48 28.84 -3.67
N ALA A 34 -10.85 27.59 -3.41
CA ALA A 34 -11.01 27.09 -2.06
C ALA A 34 -9.65 26.96 -1.36
N GLY A 35 -8.61 26.50 -2.08
CA GLY A 35 -7.24 26.45 -1.59
C GLY A 35 -6.69 27.81 -1.15
N GLN A 36 -6.96 28.88 -1.91
CA GLN A 36 -6.54 30.25 -1.56
C GLN A 36 -7.11 30.71 -0.22
N LYS A 37 -8.35 30.31 0.13
CA LYS A 37 -8.96 30.64 1.43
C LYS A 37 -8.32 29.90 2.60
N LEU A 38 -7.60 28.82 2.35
CA LEU A 38 -6.90 28.02 3.37
C LEU A 38 -5.47 28.52 3.63
N GLU A 39 -4.91 29.37 2.77
CA GLU A 39 -3.53 29.87 2.91
C GLU A 39 -3.26 30.54 4.29
N PRO A 40 -4.13 31.41 4.82
CA PRO A 40 -3.91 31.98 6.14
C PRO A 40 -3.92 30.93 7.25
N ILE A 41 -4.78 29.91 7.13
CA ILE A 41 -4.87 28.79 8.08
C ILE A 41 -3.58 27.95 8.03
N PHE A 42 -3.03 27.71 6.84
CA PHE A 42 -1.79 26.96 6.66
C PHE A 42 -0.60 27.68 7.28
N ILE A 43 -0.45 28.99 7.03
CA ILE A 43 0.61 29.82 7.63
C ILE A 43 0.50 29.81 9.15
N GLU A 44 -0.72 29.93 9.68
CA GLU A 44 -0.95 29.89 11.12
C GLU A 44 -0.60 28.53 11.73
N ALA A 45 -1.10 27.44 11.15
CA ALA A 45 -0.80 26.08 11.60
C ALA A 45 0.70 25.79 11.57
N LYS A 46 1.41 26.31 10.56
CA LYS A 46 2.88 26.21 10.48
C LYS A 46 3.57 26.94 11.63
N ALA A 47 3.12 28.15 11.97
CA ALA A 47 3.65 28.90 13.11
C ALA A 47 3.39 28.16 14.44
N GLU A 48 2.17 27.64 14.63
CA GLU A 48 1.79 26.85 15.80
C GLU A 48 2.61 25.55 15.92
N PHE A 49 2.83 24.84 14.82
CA PHE A 49 3.67 23.64 14.76
C PHE A 49 5.09 23.90 15.30
N TYR A 50 5.80 24.88 14.74
CA TYR A 50 7.17 25.18 15.17
C TYR A 50 7.22 25.79 16.58
N GLY A 51 6.22 26.59 16.95
CA GLY A 51 6.08 27.09 18.31
C GLY A 51 5.90 25.95 19.33
N MET A 52 5.12 24.93 18.97
CA MET A 52 4.89 23.75 19.80
C MET A 52 6.16 22.89 19.95
N ILE A 53 6.94 22.69 18.88
CA ILE A 53 8.25 22.02 18.96
C ILE A 53 9.12 22.68 20.04
N GLY A 54 9.25 24.01 20.00
CA GLY A 54 10.04 24.75 20.98
C GLY A 54 9.54 24.58 22.41
N LYS A 55 8.22 24.73 22.62
CA LYS A 55 7.58 24.59 23.95
C LYS A 55 7.80 23.20 24.56
N ILE A 56 7.62 22.14 23.77
CA ILE A 56 7.78 20.76 24.23
C ILE A 56 9.26 20.49 24.53
N LEU A 57 10.16 20.84 23.60
CA LEU A 57 11.57 20.53 23.73
C LEU A 57 12.24 21.28 24.88
N GLN A 58 11.84 22.53 25.16
CA GLN A 58 12.33 23.31 26.29
C GLN A 58 12.13 22.59 27.62
N ASN A 59 10.99 21.90 27.77
CA ASN A 59 10.59 21.21 29.00
C ASN A 59 10.81 19.69 28.95
N HIS A 60 11.33 19.15 27.85
CA HIS A 60 11.47 17.71 27.68
C HIS A 60 12.56 17.14 28.63
N PRO A 61 12.25 16.13 29.46
CA PRO A 61 13.18 15.63 30.48
C PRO A 61 14.43 14.98 29.88
N LEU A 62 14.33 14.49 28.64
CA LEU A 62 15.44 13.83 27.93
C LEU A 62 16.15 14.74 26.93
N LYS A 63 15.89 16.05 26.92
CA LYS A 63 16.49 16.98 25.93
C LYS A 63 18.02 16.95 25.91
N SER A 64 18.65 16.63 27.03
CA SER A 64 20.11 16.49 27.17
C SER A 64 20.68 15.29 26.39
N GLN A 65 19.84 14.37 25.90
CA GLN A 65 20.27 13.31 24.98
C GLN A 65 20.56 13.83 23.57
N LEU A 66 20.09 15.04 23.22
CA LEU A 66 20.46 15.69 21.97
C LEU A 66 21.74 16.48 22.16
N GLY A 67 22.69 16.36 21.22
CA GLY A 67 23.90 17.18 21.22
C GLY A 67 23.56 18.67 21.05
N ALA A 68 24.42 19.58 21.51
CA ALA A 68 24.14 21.02 21.46
C ALA A 68 23.85 21.55 20.04
N ALA A 69 24.58 21.06 19.04
CA ALA A 69 24.35 21.42 17.63
C ALA A 69 23.01 20.88 17.10
N GLU A 70 22.67 19.65 17.46
CA GLU A 70 21.42 18.99 17.08
C GLU A 70 20.21 19.67 17.73
N LEU A 71 20.28 19.94 19.03
CA LEU A 71 19.27 20.71 19.76
C LEU A 71 19.06 22.08 19.11
N GLY A 72 20.15 22.76 18.72
CA GLY A 72 20.10 24.03 18.00
C GLY A 72 19.37 23.94 16.65
N LYS A 73 19.56 22.86 15.89
CA LYS A 73 18.84 22.61 14.64
C LYS A 73 17.34 22.39 14.89
N VAL A 74 16.97 21.57 15.88
CA VAL A 74 15.55 21.30 16.20
C VAL A 74 14.82 22.57 16.66
N LEU A 75 15.45 23.39 17.52
CA LEU A 75 14.88 24.67 17.95
C LEU A 75 14.73 25.68 16.81
N LYS A 76 15.48 25.50 15.71
CA LYS A 76 15.41 26.32 14.49
C LYS A 76 14.84 25.53 13.31
N ALA A 77 14.03 24.50 13.57
CA ALA A 77 13.59 23.54 12.56
C ALA A 77 12.94 24.19 11.33
N GLN A 78 12.20 25.30 11.51
CA GLN A 78 11.60 26.02 10.38
C GLN A 78 12.61 26.47 9.32
N LYS A 79 13.84 26.79 9.74
CA LYS A 79 14.91 27.24 8.86
C LYS A 79 15.88 26.12 8.50
N GLU A 80 16.19 25.26 9.47
CA GLU A 80 17.27 24.26 9.37
C GLU A 80 16.79 22.88 8.87
N ILE A 81 15.47 22.63 8.86
CA ILE A 81 14.88 21.38 8.40
C ILE A 81 13.82 21.71 7.33
N PRO A 82 14.24 21.82 6.06
CA PRO A 82 13.35 22.21 4.97
C PRO A 82 12.11 21.31 4.89
N TYR A 83 10.96 21.94 4.72
CA TYR A 83 9.66 21.28 4.49
C TYR A 83 9.20 20.30 5.58
N LEU A 84 9.74 20.40 6.81
CA LEU A 84 9.34 19.50 7.90
C LEU A 84 7.84 19.53 8.15
N PHE A 85 7.25 20.73 8.23
CA PHE A 85 5.82 20.90 8.43
C PHE A 85 5.00 20.33 7.26
N GLU A 86 5.36 20.70 6.03
CA GLU A 86 4.70 20.25 4.81
C GLU A 86 4.67 18.73 4.72
N ARG A 87 5.82 18.07 4.89
CA ARG A 87 5.94 16.61 4.89
C ARG A 87 5.06 15.99 5.95
N LEU A 88 5.14 16.49 7.19
CA LEU A 88 4.34 15.97 8.32
C LEU A 88 2.84 16.10 8.09
N MET A 89 2.40 17.27 7.63
CA MET A 89 0.99 17.53 7.45
C MET A 89 0.40 16.77 6.27
N VAL A 90 1.17 16.46 5.22
CA VAL A 90 0.65 15.70 4.06
C VAL A 90 0.15 14.32 4.47
N PHE A 91 0.86 13.59 5.33
CA PHE A 91 0.38 12.28 5.77
C PHE A 91 -0.63 12.37 6.93
N ALA A 92 -0.43 13.30 7.87
CA ALA A 92 -1.36 13.54 8.97
C ALA A 92 -2.79 13.83 8.49
N TYR A 93 -2.89 14.56 7.37
CA TYR A 93 -4.14 14.97 6.75
C TYR A 93 -4.96 13.81 6.18
N GLN A 94 -4.32 12.70 5.79
CA GLN A 94 -4.97 11.66 4.97
C GLN A 94 -6.15 11.00 5.65
N LYS A 95 -6.08 10.76 6.96
CA LYS A 95 -7.16 10.09 7.72
C LYS A 95 -8.49 10.84 7.62
N ASP A 96 -8.45 12.16 7.71
CA ASP A 96 -9.63 13.02 7.78
C ASP A 96 -9.78 13.87 6.51
N GLU A 97 -9.04 13.54 5.44
CA GLU A 97 -9.06 14.21 4.14
C GLU A 97 -10.49 14.48 3.64
N PRO A 98 -11.42 13.50 3.66
CA PRO A 98 -12.75 13.72 3.11
C PRO A 98 -13.53 14.81 3.86
N GLN A 99 -13.32 14.91 5.18
CA GLN A 99 -13.94 15.92 6.01
C GLN A 99 -13.31 17.30 5.77
N TYR A 100 -11.98 17.38 5.71
CA TYR A 100 -11.27 18.61 5.37
C TYR A 100 -11.68 19.13 3.98
N SER A 101 -11.72 18.25 2.98
CA SER A 101 -12.19 18.55 1.63
C SER A 101 -13.63 19.05 1.61
N GLN A 102 -14.51 18.45 2.42
CA GLN A 102 -15.88 18.94 2.54
C GLN A 102 -15.95 20.37 3.09
N TRP A 103 -15.21 20.68 4.17
CA TRP A 103 -15.19 22.03 4.74
C TRP A 103 -14.57 23.05 3.78
N ALA A 104 -13.45 22.69 3.14
CA ALA A 104 -12.77 23.53 2.18
C ALA A 104 -13.68 23.90 0.99
N ARG A 105 -14.38 22.91 0.41
CA ARG A 105 -15.29 23.14 -0.73
C ARG A 105 -16.50 23.99 -0.37
N ARG A 106 -17.04 23.87 0.85
CA ARG A 106 -18.11 24.76 1.32
C ARG A 106 -17.63 26.19 1.43
N GLY A 107 -16.44 26.40 2.01
CA GLY A 107 -15.74 27.68 2.01
C GLY A 107 -16.47 28.84 2.70
N ASP A 108 -17.54 28.55 3.44
CA ASP A 108 -18.25 29.48 4.31
C ASP A 108 -17.51 29.66 5.64
N ALA A 109 -17.78 30.75 6.36
CA ALA A 109 -17.06 31.10 7.58
C ALA A 109 -17.10 30.01 8.65
N ALA A 110 -18.24 29.32 8.82
CA ALA A 110 -18.37 28.27 9.84
C ALA A 110 -17.59 27.00 9.45
N SER A 111 -17.58 26.65 8.15
CA SER A 111 -16.76 25.54 7.64
C SER A 111 -15.27 25.83 7.73
N LEU A 112 -14.83 27.05 7.40
CA LEU A 112 -13.43 27.46 7.52
C LEU A 112 -12.96 27.50 8.97
N GLU A 113 -13.81 27.92 9.92
CA GLU A 113 -13.47 27.88 11.34
C GLU A 113 -13.28 26.45 11.86
N LYS A 114 -14.14 25.51 11.42
CA LYS A 114 -13.96 24.08 11.73
C LYS A 114 -12.68 23.52 11.14
N PHE A 115 -12.40 23.82 9.88
CA PHE A 115 -11.16 23.43 9.22
C PHE A 115 -9.95 23.96 10.00
N ARG A 116 -9.96 25.25 10.33
CA ARG A 116 -8.89 25.92 11.07
C ARG A 116 -8.62 25.25 12.42
N GLY A 117 -9.66 25.06 13.23
CA GLY A 117 -9.54 24.43 14.54
C GLY A 117 -8.96 23.01 14.46
N ALA A 118 -9.48 22.19 13.54
CA ALA A 118 -9.01 20.82 13.36
C ALA A 118 -7.56 20.76 12.82
N PHE A 119 -7.24 21.57 11.81
CA PHE A 119 -5.92 21.55 11.17
C PHE A 119 -4.81 22.10 12.09
N ILE A 120 -5.10 23.14 12.90
CA ILE A 120 -4.14 23.64 13.91
C ILE A 120 -3.93 22.60 15.03
N ALA A 121 -5.00 21.96 15.50
CA ALA A 121 -4.87 20.90 16.51
C ALA A 121 -4.03 19.73 15.98
N LEU A 122 -4.24 19.33 14.72
CA LEU A 122 -3.44 18.31 14.04
C LEU A 122 -1.97 18.73 13.93
N ALA A 123 -1.69 19.99 13.56
CA ALA A 123 -0.34 20.53 13.51
C ALA A 123 0.36 20.49 14.89
N GLN A 124 -0.34 20.85 15.97
CA GLN A 124 0.20 20.78 17.32
C GLN A 124 0.47 19.33 17.77
N ASP A 125 -0.42 18.39 17.43
CA ASP A 125 -0.21 16.95 17.70
C ASP A 125 1.02 16.41 16.96
N TYR A 126 1.16 16.72 15.67
CA TYR A 126 2.30 16.25 14.88
C TYR A 126 3.62 16.93 15.26
N ALA A 127 3.60 18.16 15.79
CA ALA A 127 4.76 18.76 16.44
C ALA A 127 5.19 17.96 17.68
N ALA A 128 4.22 17.54 18.50
CA ALA A 128 4.50 16.70 19.67
C ALA A 128 5.03 15.32 19.29
N ARG A 129 4.48 14.69 18.25
CA ARG A 129 4.97 13.42 17.69
C ARG A 129 6.38 13.54 17.14
N PHE A 130 6.69 14.63 16.42
CA PHE A 130 8.04 14.95 15.98
C PHE A 130 9.02 15.01 17.14
N VAL A 131 8.76 15.82 18.15
CA VAL A 131 9.65 15.90 19.32
C VAL A 131 9.72 14.56 20.05
N GLY A 132 8.60 13.87 20.24
CA GLY A 132 8.55 12.56 20.89
C GLY A 132 9.36 11.49 20.14
N SER A 133 9.35 11.52 18.81
CA SER A 133 10.10 10.57 17.98
C SER A 133 11.61 10.68 18.19
N LEU A 134 12.13 11.89 18.49
CA LEU A 134 13.54 12.10 18.86
C LEU A 134 13.92 11.39 20.15
N PHE A 135 12.98 10.96 20.99
CA PHE A 135 13.28 10.33 22.28
C PHE A 135 12.70 8.93 22.44
N ARG A 136 12.08 8.40 21.38
CA ARG A 136 11.71 6.99 21.34
C ARG A 136 12.99 6.15 21.35
N LYS A 137 12.95 5.01 22.02
CA LYS A 137 13.95 3.95 21.84
C LYS A 137 13.24 2.77 21.21
N THR A 138 13.68 2.39 20.03
CA THR A 138 13.29 1.10 19.46
C THR A 138 14.09 0.01 20.17
N ARG A 139 13.56 -1.20 20.17
CA ARG A 139 14.21 -2.34 20.82
C ARG A 139 15.54 -2.71 20.15
N GLN A 140 15.67 -2.40 18.87
CA GLN A 140 16.84 -2.70 18.05
C GLN A 140 17.81 -1.53 17.90
N TYR A 141 17.52 -0.41 18.57
CA TYR A 141 18.25 0.83 18.43
C TYR A 141 19.78 0.65 18.40
N GLU A 142 20.35 -0.08 19.38
CA GLU A 142 21.81 -0.29 19.47
C GLU A 142 22.39 -1.08 18.28
N PHE A 143 21.63 -2.03 17.72
CA PHE A 143 22.04 -2.78 16.54
C PHE A 143 21.93 -1.93 15.28
N GLU A 144 20.80 -1.24 15.09
CA GLU A 144 20.51 -0.49 13.87
C GLU A 144 21.46 0.71 13.71
N ILE A 145 21.84 1.38 14.81
CA ILE A 145 22.85 2.46 14.77
C ILE A 145 24.26 1.96 14.48
N ALA A 146 24.54 0.67 14.72
CA ALA A 146 25.84 0.08 14.45
C ALA A 146 26.02 -0.29 12.96
N LEU A 147 24.94 -0.33 12.18
CA LEU A 147 24.97 -0.64 10.76
C LEU A 147 25.83 0.39 10.00
N PRO A 148 26.62 -0.05 8.99
CA PRO A 148 27.57 0.84 8.30
C PRO A 148 26.94 2.12 7.73
N HIS A 149 25.71 2.02 7.22
CA HIS A 149 24.99 3.15 6.63
C HIS A 149 24.38 4.10 7.67
N ASN A 150 24.29 3.70 8.95
CA ASN A 150 23.79 4.54 10.05
C ASN A 150 24.91 5.10 10.94
N ARG A 151 26.13 4.58 10.82
CA ARG A 151 27.28 4.98 11.63
C ARG A 151 27.54 6.49 11.52
N GLY A 152 27.60 7.16 12.67
CA GLY A 152 27.94 8.58 12.78
C GLY A 152 26.77 9.54 12.54
N LYS A 153 25.58 9.03 12.19
CA LYS A 153 24.36 9.85 12.11
C LYS A 153 23.90 10.27 13.51
N SER A 154 23.46 11.51 13.63
CA SER A 154 22.78 11.97 14.84
C SER A 154 21.38 11.35 14.95
N ARG A 155 20.75 11.50 16.10
CA ARG A 155 19.41 11.00 16.35
C ARG A 155 18.37 11.72 15.48
N LEU A 156 18.55 13.03 15.26
CA LEU A 156 17.79 13.82 14.31
C LEU A 156 17.98 13.30 12.88
N ASP A 157 19.21 13.01 12.45
CA ASP A 157 19.47 12.51 11.08
C ASP A 157 18.73 11.17 10.85
N LEU A 158 18.73 10.29 11.86
CA LEU A 158 18.04 9.00 11.80
C LEU A 158 16.51 9.14 11.79
N VAL A 159 15.95 10.09 12.56
CA VAL A 159 14.51 10.40 12.51
C VAL A 159 14.12 11.00 11.16
N LEU A 160 14.90 11.95 10.64
CA LEU A 160 14.62 12.55 9.33
C LEU A 160 14.76 11.50 8.20
N GLN A 161 15.72 10.59 8.31
CA GLN A 161 15.85 9.46 7.40
C GLN A 161 14.58 8.61 7.36
N SER A 162 13.98 8.27 8.51
CA SER A 162 12.72 7.49 8.52
C SER A 162 11.50 8.26 8.02
N MET A 163 11.59 9.58 7.91
CA MET A 163 10.62 10.45 7.24
C MET A 163 10.93 10.68 5.75
N GLY A 164 11.89 9.94 5.18
CA GLY A 164 12.22 9.99 3.75
C GLY A 164 13.08 11.18 3.33
N TYR A 165 13.83 11.83 4.23
CA TYR A 165 14.72 12.93 3.85
C TYR A 165 15.89 12.51 2.96
N ASN A 166 16.28 11.24 3.00
CA ASN A 166 17.32 10.68 2.13
C ASN A 166 16.74 10.02 0.88
N ALA A 167 15.42 10.04 0.70
CA ALA A 167 14.78 9.35 -0.41
C ALA A 167 15.25 9.93 -1.75
N ARG A 168 15.60 9.04 -2.67
CA ARG A 168 16.00 9.44 -4.02
C ARG A 168 14.76 9.77 -4.85
N ASN A 169 14.62 11.01 -5.29
CA ASN A 169 13.42 11.49 -6.01
C ASN A 169 13.70 11.98 -7.44
N ASP A 170 14.95 11.95 -7.91
CA ASP A 170 15.26 12.33 -9.29
C ASP A 170 14.58 11.41 -10.30
N VAL A 171 14.05 12.03 -11.35
CA VAL A 171 13.52 11.32 -12.51
C VAL A 171 14.70 10.78 -13.32
N PRO A 172 14.75 9.46 -13.58
CA PRO A 172 15.84 8.87 -14.34
C PRO A 172 15.80 9.36 -15.79
N ASP A 173 16.98 9.57 -16.36
CA ASP A 173 17.14 9.96 -17.76
C ASP A 173 16.89 8.77 -18.71
N VAL A 174 15.61 8.48 -18.93
CA VAL A 174 15.14 7.49 -19.91
C VAL A 174 14.69 8.23 -21.17
N PRO A 175 15.39 8.08 -22.32
CA PRO A 175 15.01 8.70 -23.58
C PRO A 175 13.58 8.34 -23.97
N LYS A 176 12.81 9.32 -24.49
CA LYS A 176 11.38 9.13 -24.78
C LYS A 176 11.11 7.97 -25.74
N ASP A 177 12.00 7.75 -26.71
CA ASP A 177 11.94 6.65 -27.69
C ASP A 177 12.25 5.27 -27.08
N LYS A 178 12.78 5.22 -25.85
CA LYS A 178 13.06 3.98 -25.11
C LYS A 178 12.02 3.65 -24.04
N ARG A 179 11.10 4.57 -23.75
CA ARG A 179 10.02 4.33 -22.79
C ARG A 179 9.04 3.31 -23.37
N PHE A 180 8.68 2.32 -22.57
CA PHE A 180 7.75 1.25 -22.93
C PHE A 180 8.20 0.36 -24.09
N THR A 181 9.50 0.33 -24.40
CA THR A 181 10.05 -0.50 -25.48
C THR A 181 10.82 -1.71 -24.99
N ASN A 182 10.99 -1.89 -23.68
CA ASN A 182 11.66 -3.08 -23.14
C ASN A 182 10.82 -4.32 -23.44
N ALA A 183 11.48 -5.41 -23.84
CA ALA A 183 10.84 -6.70 -23.94
C ALA A 183 10.56 -7.25 -22.54
N ILE A 184 9.45 -7.97 -22.39
CA ILE A 184 9.18 -8.77 -21.19
C ILE A 184 9.61 -10.20 -21.49
N GLU A 185 10.47 -10.73 -20.64
CA GLU A 185 11.05 -12.06 -20.80
C GLU A 185 9.97 -13.15 -20.72
N PRO A 186 10.04 -14.20 -21.56
CA PRO A 186 9.08 -15.31 -21.53
C PRO A 186 8.90 -15.95 -20.14
N GLU A 187 9.97 -15.96 -19.34
CA GLU A 187 10.04 -16.43 -17.95
C GLU A 187 8.98 -15.77 -17.06
N TYR A 188 8.65 -14.51 -17.31
CA TYR A 188 7.62 -13.81 -16.56
C TYR A 188 6.23 -14.43 -16.76
N ALA A 189 5.89 -14.85 -17.98
CA ALA A 189 4.59 -15.44 -18.31
C ALA A 189 4.53 -16.97 -18.07
N SER A 190 5.69 -17.63 -18.09
CA SER A 190 5.83 -19.08 -17.85
C SER A 190 6.23 -19.42 -16.41
N GLN A 191 6.35 -18.44 -15.52
CA GLN A 191 6.76 -18.67 -14.14
C GLN A 191 5.82 -19.62 -13.41
N TRP A 192 6.41 -20.51 -12.59
CA TRP A 192 5.72 -21.58 -11.89
C TRP A 192 4.61 -21.08 -10.96
N ALA A 193 4.76 -19.86 -10.43
CA ALA A 193 3.79 -19.25 -9.53
C ALA A 193 2.38 -19.18 -10.13
N ILE A 194 2.26 -18.92 -11.44
CA ILE A 194 0.98 -18.84 -12.16
C ILE A 194 0.28 -20.20 -12.20
N ASP A 195 1.05 -21.28 -12.36
CA ASP A 195 0.53 -22.64 -12.41
C ASP A 195 0.18 -23.14 -11.00
N ALA A 196 1.04 -22.89 -10.02
CA ALA A 196 0.82 -23.25 -8.62
C ALA A 196 -0.45 -22.62 -8.04
N LEU A 197 -0.69 -21.35 -8.36
CA LEU A 197 -1.88 -20.60 -7.95
C LEU A 197 -3.13 -20.96 -8.75
N ASN A 198 -3.04 -21.83 -9.76
CA ASN A 198 -4.15 -22.20 -10.63
C ASN A 198 -4.84 -20.98 -11.31
N VAL A 199 -4.03 -20.03 -11.80
CA VAL A 199 -4.52 -18.75 -12.35
C VAL A 199 -5.00 -18.88 -13.79
N ARG A 200 -4.35 -19.69 -14.63
CA ARG A 200 -4.65 -19.76 -16.08
C ARG A 200 -6.13 -20.02 -16.39
N PRO A 201 -6.87 -20.89 -15.66
CA PRO A 201 -8.30 -21.07 -15.89
C PRO A 201 -9.17 -19.86 -15.55
N CYS A 202 -8.65 -18.87 -14.81
CA CYS A 202 -9.36 -17.62 -14.54
C CYS A 202 -9.40 -16.72 -15.77
N TRP A 203 -8.33 -16.66 -16.58
CA TRP A 203 -8.17 -15.67 -17.66
C TRP A 203 -9.23 -15.69 -18.77
N PRO A 204 -9.83 -16.84 -19.15
CA PRO A 204 -11.00 -16.86 -20.03
C PRO A 204 -12.26 -16.24 -19.42
N VAL A 205 -12.35 -16.17 -18.08
CA VAL A 205 -13.47 -15.58 -17.33
C VAL A 205 -13.20 -14.12 -16.99
N THR A 206 -12.00 -13.81 -16.50
CA THR A 206 -11.54 -12.46 -16.15
C THR A 206 -10.02 -12.39 -16.07
N LYS A 207 -9.49 -11.20 -16.33
CA LYS A 207 -8.09 -10.83 -16.11
C LYS A 207 -7.92 -9.68 -15.10
N GLY A 208 -8.97 -9.34 -14.35
CA GLY A 208 -8.96 -8.26 -13.35
C GLY A 208 -9.41 -6.89 -13.89
N ALA A 209 -9.96 -6.84 -15.11
CA ALA A 209 -10.44 -5.60 -15.72
C ALA A 209 -11.44 -4.84 -14.82
N GLY A 210 -11.25 -3.52 -14.74
CA GLY A 210 -12.10 -2.62 -13.95
C GLY A 210 -11.79 -2.57 -12.46
N VAL A 211 -10.77 -3.31 -12.01
CA VAL A 211 -10.34 -3.29 -10.60
C VAL A 211 -9.10 -2.43 -10.43
N VAL A 212 -9.14 -1.53 -9.44
CA VAL A 212 -7.99 -0.73 -9.01
C VAL A 212 -7.38 -1.38 -7.77
N VAL A 213 -6.09 -1.70 -7.83
CA VAL A 213 -5.32 -2.23 -6.70
C VAL A 213 -4.28 -1.19 -6.30
N ALA A 214 -4.31 -0.75 -5.05
CA ALA A 214 -3.25 0.09 -4.51
C ALA A 214 -2.04 -0.78 -4.13
N VAL A 215 -0.86 -0.38 -4.58
CA VAL A 215 0.42 -1.00 -4.19
C VAL A 215 1.15 0.03 -3.33
N ILE A 216 1.12 -0.20 -2.02
CA ILE A 216 1.75 0.67 -1.01
C ILE A 216 3.18 0.16 -0.79
N ASP A 217 4.16 0.82 -1.39
CA ASP A 217 5.54 0.30 -1.48
C ASP A 217 6.58 1.41 -1.78
N SER A 218 7.71 1.07 -2.43
CA SER A 218 8.83 1.97 -2.73
C SER A 218 8.67 2.83 -3.99
N GLY A 219 7.57 2.66 -4.72
CA GLY A 219 7.30 3.34 -5.99
C GLY A 219 6.96 2.37 -7.11
N LEU A 220 7.08 2.85 -8.35
CA LEU A 220 6.94 2.06 -9.57
C LEU A 220 7.91 2.59 -10.64
N ASP A 221 8.39 1.72 -11.53
CA ASP A 221 8.96 2.13 -12.81
C ASP A 221 7.85 2.54 -13.80
N PRO A 222 7.59 3.84 -14.04
CA PRO A 222 6.50 4.25 -14.93
C PRO A 222 6.87 4.12 -16.41
N PHE A 223 8.08 3.68 -16.74
CA PHE A 223 8.58 3.60 -18.12
C PHE A 223 8.64 2.16 -18.65
N ASN A 224 8.38 1.16 -17.81
CA ASN A 224 8.37 -0.24 -18.22
C ASN A 224 7.15 -0.57 -19.10
N SER A 225 7.36 -1.32 -20.19
CA SER A 225 6.32 -1.75 -21.13
C SER A 225 5.18 -2.52 -20.45
N LEU A 226 5.45 -3.25 -19.36
CA LEU A 226 4.42 -3.96 -18.58
C LEU A 226 3.40 -2.99 -17.96
N PHE A 227 3.84 -1.81 -17.52
CA PHE A 227 2.98 -0.84 -16.81
C PHE A 227 2.34 0.19 -17.73
N LYS A 228 2.61 0.11 -19.05
CA LYS A 228 2.02 0.99 -20.05
C LYS A 228 0.50 0.88 -19.99
N ASP A 229 -0.17 2.01 -19.73
CA ASP A 229 -1.63 2.06 -19.60
C ASP A 229 -2.15 1.03 -18.59
N ARG A 230 -1.42 0.81 -17.50
CA ARG A 230 -1.83 -0.06 -16.37
C ARG A 230 -1.89 0.65 -15.03
N THR A 231 -1.58 1.93 -14.97
CA THR A 231 -1.68 2.72 -13.75
C THR A 231 -2.90 3.65 -13.75
N VAL A 232 -3.32 4.04 -12.55
CA VAL A 232 -4.13 5.23 -12.25
C VAL A 232 -3.25 6.22 -11.47
N PRO A 233 -3.68 7.48 -11.26
CA PRO A 233 -2.94 8.41 -10.40
C PRO A 233 -2.62 7.80 -9.03
N GLY A 234 -1.37 7.98 -8.60
CA GLY A 234 -0.84 7.51 -7.33
C GLY A 234 -0.44 8.66 -6.41
N PHE A 235 0.33 8.37 -5.37
CA PHE A 235 0.80 9.38 -4.42
C PHE A 235 2.17 9.05 -3.83
N ASN A 236 3.11 10.00 -3.89
CA ASN A 236 4.42 9.88 -3.24
C ASN A 236 4.43 10.65 -1.91
N PHE A 237 4.71 9.98 -0.79
CA PHE A 237 4.82 10.63 0.52
C PHE A 237 6.24 11.14 0.84
N LEU A 238 7.25 10.79 0.04
CA LEU A 238 8.67 11.04 0.35
C LEU A 238 9.21 12.36 -0.19
N GLU A 239 8.45 13.03 -1.05
CA GLU A 239 8.78 14.35 -1.59
C GLU A 239 7.53 15.23 -1.56
N ARG A 240 7.48 16.14 -0.59
CA ARG A 240 6.36 17.07 -0.41
C ARG A 240 6.86 18.42 0.05
N THR A 241 6.42 19.44 -0.67
CA THR A 241 6.86 20.84 -0.47
C THR A 241 5.68 21.80 -0.37
N THR A 242 4.45 21.30 -0.50
CA THR A 242 3.23 22.10 -0.57
C THR A 242 2.19 21.63 0.46
N PRO A 243 1.14 22.43 0.73
CA PRO A 243 0.03 22.03 1.58
C PRO A 243 -0.64 20.72 1.13
N PRO A 244 -1.25 19.94 2.05
CA PRO A 244 -1.84 18.63 1.73
C PRO A 244 -2.95 18.65 0.66
N TRP A 245 -3.63 19.78 0.50
CA TRP A 245 -4.70 19.97 -0.48
C TRP A 245 -4.21 20.55 -1.82
N SER A 246 -2.93 20.90 -1.92
CA SER A 246 -2.35 21.41 -3.15
C SER A 246 -2.04 20.26 -4.12
N ALA A 247 -2.24 20.52 -5.41
CA ALA A 247 -1.84 19.58 -6.45
C ALA A 247 -0.30 19.59 -6.58
N GLU A 248 0.34 18.54 -6.10
CA GLU A 248 1.76 18.26 -6.33
C GLU A 248 1.85 16.83 -6.87
N ASP A 249 2.52 16.66 -8.01
CA ASP A 249 2.71 15.37 -8.70
C ASP A 249 4.20 14.99 -8.68
N PRO A 250 4.76 14.74 -7.49
CA PRO A 250 6.14 14.30 -7.36
C PRO A 250 6.34 12.94 -8.06
N PRO A 251 7.54 12.66 -8.58
CA PRO A 251 7.79 11.42 -9.29
C PRO A 251 7.54 10.17 -8.42
N MET A 252 6.91 9.16 -9.00
CA MET A 252 6.66 7.86 -8.36
C MET A 252 7.80 6.86 -8.55
N ILE A 253 9.00 7.35 -8.89
CA ILE A 253 10.13 6.53 -9.32
C ILE A 253 10.57 5.59 -8.22
N ASP A 254 10.69 4.32 -8.58
CA ASP A 254 11.20 3.28 -7.69
C ASP A 254 12.71 3.14 -7.80
N TRP A 255 13.45 3.82 -6.92
CA TRP A 255 14.88 3.54 -6.74
C TRP A 255 15.14 2.40 -5.74
N GLY A 256 14.09 1.93 -5.06
CA GLY A 256 14.13 0.85 -4.09
C GLY A 256 13.83 -0.55 -4.65
N LEU A 257 13.57 -0.68 -5.97
CA LEU A 257 13.26 -1.88 -6.79
C LEU A 257 12.05 -2.72 -6.39
N HIS A 258 11.66 -2.70 -5.12
CA HIS A 258 10.68 -3.60 -4.53
C HIS A 258 9.25 -3.33 -5.02
N GLY A 259 8.85 -2.06 -5.09
CA GLY A 259 7.52 -1.68 -5.56
C GLY A 259 7.26 -2.06 -7.01
N THR A 260 8.27 -1.97 -7.87
CA THR A 260 8.25 -2.44 -9.26
C THR A 260 8.11 -3.96 -9.33
N GLY A 261 8.86 -4.69 -8.51
CA GLY A 261 8.76 -6.15 -8.45
C GLY A 261 7.41 -6.65 -7.90
N CYS A 262 6.89 -6.02 -6.85
CA CYS A 262 5.56 -6.33 -6.31
C CYS A 262 4.46 -6.03 -7.32
N SER A 263 4.54 -4.88 -8.00
CA SER A 263 3.61 -4.50 -9.06
C SER A 263 3.64 -5.48 -10.24
N SER A 264 4.82 -5.99 -10.62
CA SER A 264 4.92 -6.99 -11.68
C SER A 264 4.36 -8.35 -11.24
N ALA A 265 4.60 -8.80 -10.00
CA ALA A 265 4.00 -10.03 -9.47
C ALA A 265 2.46 -9.97 -9.47
N LEU A 266 1.89 -8.82 -9.10
CA LEU A 266 0.45 -8.58 -9.14
C LEU A 266 -0.14 -8.68 -10.57
N LEU A 267 0.50 -8.04 -11.56
CA LEU A 267 0.04 -8.11 -12.95
C LEU A 267 0.26 -9.48 -13.60
N ALA A 268 1.15 -10.30 -13.06
CA ALA A 268 1.33 -11.67 -13.53
C ALA A 268 0.06 -12.49 -13.26
N VAL A 269 -0.68 -12.17 -12.19
CA VAL A 269 -1.96 -12.81 -11.83
C VAL A 269 -3.15 -12.11 -12.49
N ALA A 270 -3.24 -10.79 -12.37
CA ALA A 270 -4.37 -9.97 -12.84
C ALA A 270 -3.92 -8.92 -13.88
N PRO A 271 -3.61 -9.32 -15.13
CA PRO A 271 -2.92 -8.47 -16.09
C PRO A 271 -3.74 -7.28 -16.62
N ASP A 272 -5.07 -7.27 -16.40
CA ASP A 272 -5.94 -6.18 -16.85
C ASP A 272 -6.48 -5.30 -15.71
N CYS A 273 -6.03 -5.53 -14.46
CA CYS A 273 -6.29 -4.59 -13.37
C CYS A 273 -5.48 -3.30 -13.55
N ARG A 274 -5.79 -2.29 -12.73
CA ARG A 274 -5.06 -1.02 -12.67
C ARG A 274 -4.32 -0.89 -11.36
N ILE A 275 -3.09 -0.41 -11.40
CA ILE A 275 -2.25 -0.14 -10.24
C ILE A 275 -2.40 1.31 -9.82
N MET A 276 -2.70 1.54 -8.55
CA MET A 276 -2.51 2.84 -7.87
C MET A 276 -1.20 2.76 -7.09
N PRO A 277 -0.08 3.31 -7.60
CA PRO A 277 1.17 3.26 -6.86
C PRO A 277 1.12 4.26 -5.70
N VAL A 278 1.46 3.81 -4.48
CA VAL A 278 1.50 4.66 -3.28
C VAL A 278 2.87 4.51 -2.65
N ARG A 279 3.73 5.52 -2.83
CA ARG A 279 5.13 5.47 -2.44
C ARG A 279 5.28 5.98 -1.02
N VAL A 280 5.54 5.07 -0.09
CA VAL A 280 5.74 5.33 1.35
C VAL A 280 7.13 4.89 1.83
N HIS A 281 7.89 4.19 0.98
CA HIS A 281 9.23 3.72 1.27
C HIS A 281 10.23 4.11 0.17
N ASP A 282 11.51 4.10 0.51
CA ASP A 282 12.63 4.09 -0.41
C ASP A 282 13.63 3.00 0.02
N GLY A 283 14.71 2.81 -0.74
CA GLY A 283 15.74 1.80 -0.42
C GLY A 283 16.29 1.91 1.00
N ASP A 284 16.44 3.13 1.53
CA ASP A 284 16.94 3.39 2.88
C ASP A 284 15.92 3.13 4.00
N THR A 285 14.63 3.34 3.75
CA THR A 285 13.59 3.22 4.79
C THR A 285 12.99 1.82 4.88
N MET A 286 13.12 1.02 3.82
CA MET A 286 12.56 -0.33 3.74
C MET A 286 13.48 -1.41 4.34
N ASN A 287 14.78 -1.16 4.38
CA ASN A 287 15.74 -2.19 4.78
C ASN A 287 15.91 -2.27 6.29
N ASP A 288 16.27 -1.18 7.01
CA ASP A 288 16.48 -1.21 8.46
C ASP A 288 16.34 0.19 9.11
N PRO A 289 15.13 0.73 9.23
CA PRO A 289 14.94 2.05 9.82
C PRO A 289 15.16 2.02 11.34
N VAL A 290 16.16 2.77 11.84
CA VAL A 290 16.41 2.88 13.30
C VAL A 290 15.16 3.31 14.08
N TYR A 291 14.30 4.10 13.43
CA TYR A 291 13.01 4.53 13.96
C TYR A 291 11.90 4.14 12.98
N ASP A 292 11.10 3.16 13.38
CA ASP A 292 10.01 2.58 12.59
C ASP A 292 8.68 3.36 12.74
N TYR A 293 8.52 4.16 13.79
CA TYR A 293 7.31 4.94 14.06
C TYR A 293 6.78 5.71 12.85
N TRP A 294 7.64 6.49 12.18
CA TRP A 294 7.21 7.30 11.03
C TRP A 294 6.79 6.46 9.84
N ILE A 295 7.40 5.29 9.66
CA ILE A 295 7.07 4.39 8.57
C ILE A 295 5.66 3.84 8.75
N TYR A 296 5.27 3.50 9.98
CA TYR A 296 3.91 3.08 10.29
C TYR A 296 2.88 4.21 10.06
N GLU A 297 3.22 5.45 10.39
CA GLU A 297 2.37 6.62 10.09
C GLU A 297 2.22 6.83 8.58
N PHE A 298 3.29 6.67 7.79
CA PHE A 298 3.26 6.82 6.33
C PHE A 298 2.45 5.70 5.68
N VAL A 299 2.61 4.46 6.14
CA VAL A 299 1.81 3.32 5.70
C VAL A 299 0.32 3.54 6.03
N ALA A 300 -0.01 3.96 7.25
CA ALA A 300 -1.38 4.27 7.65
C ALA A 300 -1.99 5.34 6.72
N ALA A 301 -1.26 6.42 6.45
CA ALA A 301 -1.67 7.46 5.53
C ALA A 301 -1.86 6.94 4.09
N GLY A 302 -0.99 6.03 3.63
CA GLY A 302 -1.12 5.36 2.34
C GLY A 302 -2.38 4.50 2.23
N ILE A 303 -2.78 3.82 3.31
CA ILE A 303 -4.02 3.04 3.38
C ILE A 303 -5.24 3.98 3.26
N TYR A 304 -5.28 5.07 4.04
CA TYR A 304 -6.36 6.06 3.94
C TYR A 304 -6.44 6.65 2.53
N TYR A 305 -5.30 7.10 1.97
CA TYR A 305 -5.23 7.62 0.61
C TYR A 305 -5.80 6.60 -0.40
N ALA A 306 -5.35 5.34 -0.34
CA ALA A 306 -5.81 4.31 -1.26
C ALA A 306 -7.35 4.17 -1.25
N VAL A 307 -7.94 4.08 -0.06
CA VAL A 307 -9.39 3.94 0.11
C VAL A 307 -10.13 5.19 -0.39
N HIS A 308 -9.70 6.38 0.00
CA HIS A 308 -10.30 7.66 -0.41
C HIS A 308 -10.24 7.90 -1.92
N HIS A 309 -9.19 7.38 -2.57
CA HIS A 309 -8.97 7.53 -4.01
C HIS A 309 -9.47 6.35 -4.85
N GLY A 310 -10.27 5.45 -4.25
CA GLY A 310 -11.03 4.44 -4.99
C GLY A 310 -10.28 3.15 -5.27
N ALA A 311 -9.21 2.85 -4.53
CA ALA A 311 -8.64 1.52 -4.51
C ALA A 311 -9.69 0.51 -4.00
N GLN A 312 -9.71 -0.65 -4.63
CA GLN A 312 -10.69 -1.70 -4.36
C GLN A 312 -10.08 -2.94 -3.71
N VAL A 313 -8.75 -3.03 -3.76
CA VAL A 313 -7.88 -3.99 -3.08
C VAL A 313 -6.61 -3.21 -2.71
N ILE A 314 -6.00 -3.54 -1.58
CA ILE A 314 -4.69 -3.02 -1.17
C ILE A 314 -3.70 -4.18 -1.13
N SER A 315 -2.56 -4.00 -1.78
CA SER A 315 -1.37 -4.82 -1.63
C SER A 315 -0.35 -4.04 -0.83
N LEU A 316 0.10 -4.64 0.27
CA LEU A 316 1.10 -4.06 1.15
C LEU A 316 2.12 -5.12 1.56
N SER A 317 3.37 -4.95 1.13
CA SER A 317 4.43 -5.94 1.32
C SER A 317 5.34 -5.57 2.49
N ALA A 318 4.75 -5.29 3.64
CA ALA A 318 5.43 -4.84 4.85
C ALA A 318 4.72 -5.36 6.12
N PRO A 319 5.43 -5.48 7.26
CA PRO A 319 4.80 -5.80 8.53
C PRO A 319 3.82 -4.70 8.95
N LEU A 320 2.74 -5.08 9.61
CA LEU A 320 1.71 -4.15 10.09
C LEU A 320 1.50 -4.29 11.59
N PRO A 321 2.43 -3.92 12.51
CA PRO A 321 2.24 -4.14 13.94
C PRO A 321 0.90 -3.62 14.48
N ALA A 322 0.01 -4.53 14.89
CA ALA A 322 -1.31 -4.21 15.43
C ALA A 322 -1.27 -3.40 16.75
N THR A 323 -0.11 -3.42 17.40
CA THR A 323 0.22 -2.59 18.57
C THR A 323 0.31 -1.11 18.21
N GLU A 324 0.63 -0.76 16.97
CA GLU A 324 0.69 0.63 16.50
C GLU A 324 -0.73 1.14 16.20
N PRO A 325 -1.24 2.11 16.99
CA PRO A 325 -2.63 2.53 16.89
C PRO A 325 -3.03 3.09 15.52
N SER A 326 -2.12 3.82 14.85
CA SER A 326 -2.38 4.43 13.54
C SER A 326 -2.59 3.38 12.45
N LEU A 327 -1.77 2.33 12.40
CA LEU A 327 -1.95 1.20 11.50
C LEU A 327 -3.25 0.45 11.81
N ARG A 328 -3.48 0.14 13.09
CA ARG A 328 -4.69 -0.58 13.50
C ARG A 328 -5.97 0.13 13.06
N GLU A 329 -5.99 1.44 13.21
CA GLU A 329 -7.14 2.25 12.79
C GLU A 329 -7.29 2.30 11.27
N ALA A 330 -6.21 2.48 10.52
CA ALA A 330 -6.22 2.55 9.06
C ALA A 330 -6.66 1.23 8.41
N VAL A 331 -6.15 0.09 8.90
CA VAL A 331 -6.57 -1.25 8.43
C VAL A 331 -8.05 -1.49 8.70
N ARG A 332 -8.52 -1.16 9.91
CA ARG A 332 -9.96 -1.27 10.24
C ARG A 332 -10.82 -0.35 9.38
N TYR A 333 -10.30 0.82 9.03
CA TYR A 333 -10.96 1.70 8.08
C TYR A 333 -11.09 1.05 6.70
N ALA A 334 -9.99 0.56 6.10
CA ALA A 334 -10.04 -0.15 4.82
C ALA A 334 -10.99 -1.36 4.84
N TYR A 335 -10.94 -2.16 5.91
CA TYR A 335 -11.87 -3.26 6.10
C TYR A 335 -13.32 -2.78 6.13
N ARG A 336 -13.67 -1.79 6.96
CA ARG A 336 -15.03 -1.22 7.02
C ARG A 336 -15.51 -0.68 5.68
N GLU A 337 -14.61 -0.09 4.90
CA GLU A 337 -14.89 0.40 3.54
C GLU A 337 -14.90 -0.71 2.47
N ASN A 338 -14.88 -1.98 2.88
CA ASN A 338 -14.95 -3.14 1.98
C ASN A 338 -13.79 -3.22 0.97
N VAL A 339 -12.60 -2.77 1.40
CA VAL A 339 -11.34 -2.87 0.65
C VAL A 339 -10.48 -3.95 1.29
N PRO A 340 -10.38 -5.17 0.70
CA PRO A 340 -9.50 -6.21 1.21
C PRO A 340 -8.04 -5.76 1.17
N LEU A 341 -7.32 -5.97 2.27
CA LEU A 341 -5.89 -5.67 2.39
C LEU A 341 -5.11 -6.97 2.46
N CYS A 342 -4.26 -7.22 1.47
CA CYS A 342 -3.35 -8.36 1.42
C CYS A 342 -1.95 -7.94 1.91
N THR A 343 -1.43 -8.67 2.90
CA THR A 343 -0.07 -8.47 3.43
C THR A 343 0.68 -9.79 3.60
N SER A 344 1.98 -9.71 3.86
CA SER A 344 2.91 -10.84 3.96
C SER A 344 3.24 -11.18 5.41
N ALA A 345 3.39 -12.47 5.72
CA ALA A 345 3.77 -12.95 7.05
C ALA A 345 5.18 -12.52 7.51
N GLY A 346 6.07 -12.16 6.59
CA GLY A 346 7.46 -11.81 6.87
C GLY A 346 8.41 -13.01 6.76
N ASN A 347 9.71 -12.75 6.86
CA ASN A 347 10.77 -13.77 6.71
C ASN A 347 11.57 -13.96 8.00
N ILE A 348 11.91 -15.20 8.40
CA ILE A 348 12.72 -15.55 9.57
C ILE A 348 14.16 -15.02 9.45
N SER A 349 14.68 -14.80 8.24
CA SER A 349 15.95 -14.07 8.11
C SER A 349 15.84 -12.64 8.68
N ARG A 350 14.64 -12.04 8.72
CA ARG A 350 14.29 -10.81 9.47
C ARG A 350 13.99 -11.04 10.94
N VAL A 351 13.82 -12.28 11.41
CA VAL A 351 13.82 -12.63 12.84
C VAL A 351 15.24 -12.54 13.44
N GLN A 352 16.29 -12.70 12.63
CA GLN A 352 17.67 -12.33 13.03
C GLN A 352 17.86 -10.80 13.14
N PHE A 353 16.99 -10.02 12.48
CA PHE A 353 16.83 -8.57 12.63
C PHE A 353 15.66 -8.25 13.58
N GLY A 354 15.54 -9.02 14.67
CA GLY A 354 14.76 -8.71 15.87
C GLY A 354 13.23 -8.81 15.80
N LEU A 355 12.63 -9.26 14.69
CA LEU A 355 11.24 -9.73 14.70
C LEU A 355 11.17 -10.99 15.56
N ARG A 356 10.41 -11.01 16.65
CA ARG A 356 10.11 -12.25 17.38
C ARG A 356 8.68 -12.69 17.08
N LEU A 357 8.45 -13.99 17.17
CA LEU A 357 7.12 -14.60 17.06
C LEU A 357 6.10 -13.98 18.06
N GLU A 358 6.60 -13.45 19.18
CA GLU A 358 5.80 -12.78 20.21
C GLU A 358 5.50 -11.29 19.93
N ASP A 359 6.09 -10.68 18.90
CA ASP A 359 6.02 -9.21 18.67
C ASP A 359 4.66 -8.72 18.15
N GLN A 360 3.57 -9.48 18.34
CA GLN A 360 2.18 -9.07 18.08
C GLN A 360 1.95 -8.45 16.70
N ILE A 361 2.79 -8.76 15.71
CA ILE A 361 2.89 -7.99 14.47
C ILE A 361 1.52 -7.97 13.78
N PHE A 362 0.78 -9.08 13.80
CA PHE A 362 -0.56 -9.12 13.23
C PHE A 362 -1.66 -9.41 14.28
N LYS A 363 -1.27 -9.55 15.55
CA LYS A 363 -2.15 -9.96 16.64
C LYS A 363 -3.14 -8.84 16.98
N ALA A 364 -4.43 -9.05 16.74
CA ALA A 364 -5.56 -8.12 16.85
C ALA A 364 -6.06 -7.48 15.53
N PHE A 365 -5.51 -7.89 14.37
CA PHE A 365 -6.29 -7.89 13.14
C PHE A 365 -7.10 -9.19 13.11
N ASP A 366 -8.22 -9.19 13.84
CA ASP A 366 -9.22 -10.25 13.91
C ASP A 366 -9.93 -10.44 12.54
N LYS A 367 -9.17 -10.84 11.51
CA LYS A 367 -9.59 -11.09 10.12
C LYS A 367 -9.85 -9.83 9.28
N GLU A 368 -9.38 -8.66 9.70
CA GLU A 368 -9.43 -7.44 8.87
C GLU A 368 -8.42 -7.43 7.71
N ILE A 369 -7.38 -8.29 7.78
CA ILE A 369 -6.37 -8.46 6.74
C ILE A 369 -6.45 -9.86 6.13
N ILE A 370 -5.81 -10.02 4.98
CA ILE A 370 -5.45 -11.32 4.40
C ILE A 370 -3.95 -11.49 4.60
N LEU A 371 -3.55 -12.33 5.55
CA LEU A 371 -2.16 -12.60 5.85
C LEU A 371 -1.66 -13.80 5.04
N ALA A 372 -0.68 -13.56 4.16
CA ALA A 372 -0.15 -14.57 3.27
C ALA A 372 1.22 -15.09 3.72
N GLY A 373 1.29 -16.39 3.97
CA GLY A 373 2.53 -17.15 4.14
C GLY A 373 3.13 -17.61 2.80
N GLY A 374 4.24 -18.34 2.87
CA GLY A 374 5.01 -18.72 1.71
C GLY A 374 5.06 -20.21 1.39
N VAL A 375 5.07 -20.52 0.09
CA VAL A 375 5.49 -21.83 -0.45
C VAL A 375 6.63 -21.66 -1.43
N ALA A 376 7.43 -22.71 -1.58
CA ALA A 376 8.52 -22.81 -2.53
C ALA A 376 8.36 -24.05 -3.40
N ARG A 377 9.02 -24.04 -4.56
CA ARG A 377 9.18 -25.24 -5.38
C ARG A 377 10.56 -25.83 -5.10
N GLU A 378 10.58 -27.06 -4.62
CA GLU A 378 11.80 -27.82 -4.28
C GLU A 378 11.72 -29.20 -4.93
N ASP A 379 12.73 -29.56 -5.71
CA ASP A 379 12.81 -30.88 -6.40
C ASP A 379 11.56 -31.25 -7.20
N GLY A 380 10.89 -30.24 -7.79
CA GLY A 380 9.67 -30.41 -8.58
C GLY A 380 8.37 -30.54 -7.76
N ALA A 381 8.45 -30.52 -6.43
CA ALA A 381 7.30 -30.48 -5.53
C ALA A 381 7.07 -29.07 -4.96
N ILE A 382 5.84 -28.75 -4.60
CA ILE A 382 5.52 -27.51 -3.86
C ILE A 382 5.53 -27.84 -2.36
N ARG A 383 6.24 -27.05 -1.56
CA ARG A 383 6.37 -27.25 -0.11
C ARG A 383 6.18 -25.95 0.66
N PRO A 384 5.77 -26.01 1.94
CA PRO A 384 5.84 -24.87 2.85
C PRO A 384 7.23 -24.24 2.82
N TRP A 385 7.29 -22.91 2.66
CA TRP A 385 8.57 -22.20 2.67
C TRP A 385 8.91 -21.80 4.10
N LEU A 386 9.77 -22.59 4.75
CA LEU A 386 10.09 -22.45 6.18
C LEU A 386 10.89 -21.18 6.52
N ILE A 387 11.19 -20.33 5.55
CA ILE A 387 11.69 -18.96 5.79
C ILE A 387 10.53 -18.02 6.16
N THR A 388 9.27 -18.39 5.95
CA THR A 388 8.11 -17.63 6.43
C THR A 388 8.12 -17.53 7.95
N VAL A 389 7.84 -16.35 8.52
CA VAL A 389 7.66 -16.20 9.97
C VAL A 389 6.37 -16.93 10.39
N PRO A 390 6.43 -17.95 11.26
CA PRO A 390 5.24 -18.67 11.64
C PRO A 390 4.27 -17.82 12.45
N HIS A 391 2.97 -17.92 12.16
CA HIS A 391 1.89 -17.26 12.90
C HIS A 391 0.56 -17.98 12.71
N ASP A 392 -0.18 -18.19 13.81
CA ASP A 392 -1.51 -18.84 13.80
C ASP A 392 -2.61 -18.08 13.02
N GLU A 393 -2.32 -16.85 12.58
CA GLU A 393 -3.26 -15.96 11.87
C GLU A 393 -2.99 -15.94 10.36
N ILE A 394 -2.05 -16.76 9.86
CA ILE A 394 -1.85 -16.91 8.42
C ILE A 394 -3.13 -17.50 7.80
N ASP A 395 -3.71 -16.79 6.84
CA ASP A 395 -4.94 -17.22 6.16
C ASP A 395 -4.65 -18.26 5.09
N ILE A 396 -3.66 -17.97 4.24
CA ILE A 396 -3.34 -18.72 3.03
C ILE A 396 -1.83 -18.68 2.77
N ALA A 397 -1.35 -19.57 1.90
CA ALA A 397 -0.02 -19.50 1.34
C ALA A 397 -0.03 -19.17 -0.15
N THR A 398 1.05 -18.54 -0.59
CA THR A 398 1.31 -18.21 -2.00
C THR A 398 2.79 -18.47 -2.32
N PRO A 399 3.16 -18.61 -3.61
CA PRO A 399 4.55 -18.70 -4.03
C PRO A 399 5.41 -17.54 -3.50
N SER A 400 6.53 -17.85 -2.83
CA SER A 400 7.43 -16.85 -2.23
C SER A 400 8.91 -17.04 -2.58
N ALA A 401 9.26 -18.09 -3.32
CA ALA A 401 10.61 -18.35 -3.77
C ALA A 401 10.64 -18.61 -5.28
N GLU A 402 11.76 -18.28 -5.93
CA GLU A 402 11.92 -18.39 -7.39
C GLU A 402 10.84 -17.64 -8.18
N ILE A 403 10.42 -16.47 -7.69
CA ILE A 403 9.38 -15.67 -8.34
C ILE A 403 10.03 -14.66 -9.27
N PHE A 404 9.69 -14.71 -10.56
CA PHE A 404 10.28 -13.85 -11.56
C PHE A 404 9.64 -12.46 -11.51
N VAL A 405 10.45 -11.46 -11.17
CA VAL A 405 10.02 -10.05 -11.04
C VAL A 405 10.77 -9.15 -12.00
N LEU A 406 10.16 -8.01 -12.29
CA LEU A 406 10.78 -6.97 -13.10
C LEU A 406 11.55 -6.02 -12.20
N VAL A 407 12.69 -5.54 -12.71
CA VAL A 407 13.50 -4.50 -12.13
C VAL A 407 13.28 -3.21 -12.94
N PRO A 408 13.36 -2.02 -12.33
CA PRO A 408 13.24 -0.78 -13.08
C PRO A 408 14.22 -0.68 -14.25
N ILE A 409 13.74 -0.29 -15.44
CA ILE A 409 14.54 -0.32 -16.68
C ILE A 409 15.74 0.64 -16.67
N TYR A 410 15.73 1.61 -15.76
CA TYR A 410 16.81 2.58 -15.57
C TYR A 410 17.92 2.08 -14.62
N MET A 411 17.77 0.92 -13.98
CA MET A 411 18.82 0.27 -13.18
C MET A 411 19.71 -0.61 -14.07
N LYS A 412 20.66 0.03 -14.77
CA LYS A 412 21.47 -0.60 -15.84
C LYS A 412 22.30 -1.82 -15.39
N ASP A 413 22.70 -1.85 -14.13
CA ASP A 413 23.54 -2.92 -13.56
C ASP A 413 22.74 -4.09 -12.99
N MET A 414 21.40 -4.03 -13.08
CA MET A 414 20.50 -5.07 -12.62
C MET A 414 19.65 -5.61 -13.77
N LYS A 415 19.24 -6.87 -13.66
CA LYS A 415 18.37 -7.54 -14.63
C LYS A 415 17.13 -8.04 -13.92
N ASN A 416 16.06 -8.23 -14.68
CA ASN A 416 14.91 -9.00 -14.22
C ASN A 416 15.39 -10.36 -13.70
N MET A 417 14.85 -10.78 -12.58
CA MET A 417 15.40 -11.91 -11.85
C MET A 417 14.34 -12.63 -11.04
N ALA A 418 14.63 -13.89 -10.74
CA ALA A 418 13.89 -14.63 -9.73
C ALA A 418 14.37 -14.21 -8.35
N VAL A 419 13.43 -13.83 -7.47
CA VAL A 419 13.71 -13.45 -6.08
C VAL A 419 12.93 -14.32 -5.11
N ALA A 420 13.28 -14.21 -3.82
CA ALA A 420 12.59 -14.89 -2.74
C ALA A 420 12.25 -13.92 -1.60
N GLY A 421 11.05 -14.04 -1.07
CA GLY A 421 10.50 -13.23 0.00
C GLY A 421 8.98 -13.32 0.07
N THR A 422 8.43 -13.41 1.28
CA THR A 422 6.97 -13.32 1.50
C THR A 422 6.41 -11.96 1.06
N SER A 423 7.25 -10.93 0.86
CA SER A 423 6.86 -9.69 0.20
C SER A 423 6.16 -9.89 -1.15
N LEU A 424 6.41 -11.00 -1.86
CA LEU A 424 5.71 -11.33 -3.11
C LEU A 424 4.39 -12.07 -2.90
N SER A 425 4.15 -12.57 -1.70
CA SER A 425 2.89 -13.22 -1.33
C SER A 425 1.73 -12.24 -1.32
N ALA A 426 1.95 -11.04 -0.79
CA ALA A 426 0.96 -9.96 -0.74
C ALA A 426 0.44 -9.54 -2.14
N PRO A 427 1.29 -9.21 -3.14
CA PRO A 427 0.83 -8.85 -4.47
C PRO A 427 0.21 -10.01 -5.25
N LEU A 428 0.68 -11.25 -5.05
CA LEU A 428 0.05 -12.43 -5.66
C LEU A 428 -1.37 -12.64 -5.11
N ALA A 429 -1.55 -12.56 -3.78
CA ALA A 429 -2.88 -12.63 -3.15
C ALA A 429 -3.79 -11.47 -3.58
N ALA A 430 -3.26 -10.25 -3.67
CA ALA A 430 -3.99 -9.09 -4.14
C ALA A 430 -4.42 -9.21 -5.61
N GLY A 431 -3.57 -9.80 -6.46
CA GLY A 431 -3.90 -10.14 -7.84
C GLY A 431 -5.07 -11.11 -7.92
N ILE A 432 -5.09 -12.15 -7.07
CA ILE A 432 -6.23 -13.07 -6.97
C ILE A 432 -7.48 -12.31 -6.52
N ALA A 433 -7.40 -11.50 -5.46
CA ALA A 433 -8.53 -10.67 -5.01
C ALA A 433 -9.08 -9.74 -6.11
N ALA A 434 -8.22 -9.22 -6.99
CA ALA A 434 -8.64 -8.44 -8.15
C ALA A 434 -9.37 -9.29 -9.20
N LEU A 435 -8.93 -10.52 -9.47
CA LEU A 435 -9.68 -11.47 -10.31
C LEU A 435 -11.07 -11.75 -9.70
N LEU A 436 -11.15 -12.04 -8.40
CA LEU A 436 -12.41 -12.30 -7.70
C LEU A 436 -13.38 -11.13 -7.86
N ARG A 437 -12.91 -9.90 -7.60
CA ARG A 437 -13.74 -8.70 -7.70
C ARG A 437 -14.22 -8.43 -9.12
N SER A 438 -13.36 -8.65 -10.11
CA SER A 438 -13.71 -8.43 -11.52
C SER A 438 -14.73 -9.46 -12.03
N ALA A 439 -14.55 -10.75 -11.72
CA ALA A 439 -15.49 -11.81 -12.13
C ALA A 439 -16.79 -11.85 -11.32
N ALA A 440 -16.79 -11.32 -10.11
CA ALA A 440 -17.95 -11.30 -9.24
C ALA A 440 -18.07 -9.95 -8.50
N PRO A 441 -18.44 -8.86 -9.22
CA PRO A 441 -18.55 -7.54 -8.61
C PRO A 441 -19.56 -7.54 -7.45
N PRO A 442 -19.22 -6.93 -6.30
CA PRO A 442 -20.13 -6.85 -5.17
C PRO A 442 -21.35 -5.99 -5.50
N PRO A 443 -22.57 -6.41 -5.12
CA PRO A 443 -23.75 -5.55 -5.22
C PRO A 443 -23.65 -4.39 -4.22
N ALA A 444 -24.25 -3.24 -4.55
CA ALA A 444 -24.18 -2.02 -3.72
C ALA A 444 -24.59 -2.26 -2.25
N GLY A 445 -25.71 -2.96 -2.03
CA GLY A 445 -26.18 -3.26 -0.66
C GLY A 445 -25.27 -4.19 0.15
N LEU A 446 -24.30 -4.87 -0.48
CA LEU A 446 -23.23 -5.57 0.24
C LEU A 446 -22.16 -4.60 0.72
N LEU A 447 -21.81 -3.62 -0.11
CA LEU A 447 -20.79 -2.60 0.22
C LEU A 447 -21.27 -1.63 1.31
N GLU A 448 -22.59 -1.48 1.50
CA GLU A 448 -23.18 -0.74 2.62
C GLU A 448 -22.96 -1.41 3.99
N LYS A 449 -22.60 -2.71 4.01
CA LYS A 449 -22.33 -3.47 5.23
C LYS A 449 -20.83 -3.48 5.50
N PRO A 450 -20.34 -2.83 6.58
CA PRO A 450 -18.92 -2.68 6.80
C PRO A 450 -18.16 -4.02 6.84
N GLY A 451 -17.15 -4.18 5.98
CA GLY A 451 -16.28 -5.36 5.92
C GLY A 451 -16.86 -6.63 5.35
N GLU A 452 -18.14 -6.66 4.96
CA GLU A 452 -18.78 -7.89 4.53
C GLU A 452 -18.21 -8.44 3.21
N TYR A 453 -17.85 -7.56 2.27
CA TYR A 453 -17.18 -7.96 1.04
C TYR A 453 -15.73 -8.40 1.29
N ALA A 454 -14.99 -7.67 2.14
CA ALA A 454 -13.62 -8.06 2.52
C ALA A 454 -13.59 -9.46 3.14
N ARG A 455 -14.51 -9.74 4.06
CA ARG A 455 -14.72 -11.07 4.64
C ARG A 455 -15.06 -12.13 3.60
N LEU A 456 -15.89 -11.82 2.60
CA LEU A 456 -16.20 -12.76 1.53
C LEU A 456 -14.99 -13.10 0.66
N VAL A 457 -14.11 -12.13 0.40
CA VAL A 457 -12.84 -12.38 -0.27
C VAL A 457 -11.99 -13.34 0.57
N THR A 458 -11.73 -13.04 1.85
CA THR A 458 -10.96 -13.92 2.75
C THR A 458 -11.55 -15.34 2.82
N LEU A 459 -12.88 -15.46 2.96
CA LEU A 459 -13.57 -16.77 2.97
C LEU A 459 -13.41 -17.53 1.65
N SER A 460 -13.36 -16.82 0.52
CA SER A 460 -13.22 -17.44 -0.80
C SER A 460 -11.81 -18.00 -0.99
N LEU A 461 -10.79 -17.23 -0.57
CA LEU A 461 -9.39 -17.65 -0.61
C LEU A 461 -9.14 -18.85 0.30
N THR A 462 -9.56 -18.74 1.57
CA THR A 462 -9.30 -19.76 2.60
C THR A 462 -10.06 -21.07 2.35
N ARG A 463 -11.29 -21.03 1.83
CA ARG A 463 -12.07 -22.26 1.53
C ARG A 463 -11.65 -22.96 0.25
N ALA A 464 -10.93 -22.27 -0.63
CA ALA A 464 -10.40 -22.85 -1.86
C ALA A 464 -8.92 -23.25 -1.74
N ALA A 465 -8.25 -22.87 -0.66
CA ALA A 465 -6.86 -23.24 -0.40
C ALA A 465 -6.69 -24.76 -0.29
N ARG A 466 -5.52 -25.22 -0.73
CA ARG A 466 -5.19 -26.64 -0.93
C ARG A 466 -4.06 -27.06 -0.01
N LEU A 467 -4.37 -27.89 0.98
CA LEU A 467 -3.38 -28.52 1.86
C LEU A 467 -2.81 -29.80 1.25
N ASP A 468 -3.61 -30.50 0.45
CA ASP A 468 -3.27 -31.76 -0.21
C ASP A 468 -2.06 -31.62 -1.15
N VAL A 469 -1.98 -30.49 -1.89
CA VAL A 469 -0.83 -30.18 -2.77
C VAL A 469 0.48 -29.94 -2.01
N LEU A 470 0.39 -29.72 -0.69
CA LEU A 470 1.53 -29.53 0.21
C LEU A 470 1.83 -30.79 1.05
N GLY A 471 1.06 -31.87 0.86
CA GLY A 471 1.14 -33.09 1.69
C GLY A 471 0.64 -32.89 3.12
N LEU A 472 -0.18 -31.86 3.37
CA LEU A 472 -0.75 -31.53 4.67
C LEU A 472 -2.22 -31.97 4.75
N THR A 473 -2.67 -32.30 5.95
CA THR A 473 -4.07 -32.66 6.24
C THR A 473 -4.78 -31.63 7.10
N GLU A 474 -4.04 -30.83 7.86
CA GLU A 474 -4.54 -29.77 8.71
C GLU A 474 -3.78 -28.46 8.43
N PRO A 475 -4.39 -27.29 8.69
CA PRO A 475 -3.72 -26.00 8.67
C PRO A 475 -2.52 -25.94 9.63
N ASP A 476 -1.54 -25.09 9.31
CA ASP A 476 -0.40 -24.79 10.18
C ASP A 476 -0.08 -23.28 10.20
N ASP A 477 0.95 -22.93 10.98
CA ASP A 477 1.41 -21.57 11.21
C ASP A 477 2.32 -21.02 10.10
N VAL A 478 2.61 -21.78 9.04
CA VAL A 478 3.43 -21.36 7.88
C VAL A 478 2.57 -21.10 6.65
N VAL A 479 1.59 -21.98 6.41
CA VAL A 479 0.75 -21.95 5.20
C VAL A 479 -0.72 -21.67 5.47
N GLY A 480 -1.13 -21.57 6.73
CA GLY A 480 -2.52 -21.34 7.10
C GLY A 480 -3.41 -22.43 6.52
N ARG A 481 -4.43 -22.05 5.75
CA ARG A 481 -5.34 -23.00 5.08
C ARG A 481 -4.74 -23.69 3.84
N GLY A 482 -3.49 -23.45 3.51
CA GLY A 482 -2.76 -24.08 2.42
C GLY A 482 -2.53 -23.16 1.22
N LEU A 483 -2.04 -23.73 0.12
CA LEU A 483 -1.75 -22.99 -1.11
C LEU A 483 -3.07 -22.52 -1.75
N VAL A 484 -3.22 -21.21 -1.92
CA VAL A 484 -4.43 -20.63 -2.51
C VAL A 484 -4.64 -21.10 -3.96
N ASP A 485 -5.88 -21.48 -4.28
CA ASP A 485 -6.33 -21.81 -5.63
C ASP A 485 -7.16 -20.64 -6.19
N ALA A 486 -6.62 -19.89 -7.14
CA ALA A 486 -7.27 -18.70 -7.69
C ALA A 486 -8.61 -19.04 -8.38
N PHE A 487 -8.66 -20.11 -9.16
CA PHE A 487 -9.88 -20.50 -9.87
C PHE A 487 -10.94 -21.10 -8.93
N GLY A 488 -10.50 -21.88 -7.94
CA GLY A 488 -11.36 -22.34 -6.85
C GLY A 488 -11.96 -21.17 -6.07
N SER A 489 -11.15 -20.16 -5.75
CA SER A 489 -11.56 -18.94 -5.06
C SER A 489 -12.57 -18.12 -5.87
N LEU A 490 -12.35 -17.99 -7.18
CA LEU A 490 -13.27 -17.34 -8.11
C LEU A 490 -14.64 -18.02 -8.13
N LYS A 491 -14.68 -19.36 -8.22
CA LYS A 491 -15.93 -20.12 -8.14
C LYS A 491 -16.62 -19.93 -6.78
N LYS A 492 -15.83 -19.95 -5.70
CA LYS A 492 -16.34 -19.81 -4.33
C LYS A 492 -16.98 -18.44 -4.10
N ILE A 493 -16.37 -17.35 -4.56
CA ILE A 493 -16.97 -16.02 -4.38
C ILE A 493 -18.27 -15.87 -5.18
N GLN A 494 -18.33 -16.43 -6.40
CA GLN A 494 -19.56 -16.44 -7.20
C GLN A 494 -20.69 -17.23 -6.53
N GLU A 495 -20.38 -18.38 -5.91
CA GLU A 495 -21.32 -19.17 -5.12
C GLU A 495 -21.83 -18.38 -3.91
N LEU A 496 -20.92 -17.80 -3.12
CA LEU A 496 -21.26 -17.06 -1.91
C LEU A 496 -22.10 -15.80 -2.19
N LEU A 497 -21.83 -15.11 -3.30
CA LEU A 497 -22.64 -13.95 -3.71
C LEU A 497 -24.01 -14.36 -4.25
N LYS A 498 -24.11 -15.50 -4.94
CA LYS A 498 -25.42 -16.04 -5.40
C LYS A 498 -26.30 -16.45 -4.22
N ALA A 499 -25.74 -17.07 -3.18
CA ALA A 499 -26.49 -17.50 -1.99
C ALA A 499 -27.05 -16.32 -1.14
N ARG A 500 -26.63 -15.09 -1.44
CA ARG A 500 -27.05 -13.86 -0.75
C ARG A 500 -28.03 -13.01 -1.56
N ARG A 501 -28.35 -13.43 -2.78
CA ARG A 501 -29.44 -12.87 -3.60
C ARG A 501 -30.71 -13.63 -3.28
#